data_AF-A0A9R0WDV8-F1
#
_entry.id   AF-A0A9R0WDV8-F1
#
_cell.length_a   1.000
_cell.length_b   1.000
_cell.length_c   1.000
_cell.angle_alpha   90.00
_cell.angle_beta   90.00
_cell.angle_gamma   90.00
#
_symmetry.space_group_name_H-M   'P 1'
#
loop_
_entity.id
_entity.type
_entity.pdbx_description
1 polymer ?
#
loop_
_entity_poly.entity_id
_entity_poly.type
_entity_poly.pdbx_seq_one_letter_code
_entity_poly.pdbx_strand_id
1 'polypeptide(L)'
;MSTAAAAAGRGLKSVSRAAFSWKPTGRAQQTLAAAVSRSGVGLHSGARATARLLPARAGEGRYFVVEEARVAAEAGNAEPQSPLCTTLRSGSGGARVRTVEHLLSAMEAFGVDNCRVEVSGGDEIPLLDGSAQEWVEAIRGAGLCAAEDIGGQKLEKLAPKIDEPVYLRKDDCFVAAFPSSQIHITYGIDFPKAPAIGCQWFNTFLDADIYSSKIAPARTFCIFEEVEKMRDAGLIKGGSLENAMVCR
;
A
#
# COMPACT_ATOMS: atom_id res chain seq x y z
N MET A 1 24.65 10.12 43.33
CA MET A 1 23.23 10.22 42.91
C MET A 1 23.11 9.61 41.53
N SER A 2 22.78 8.32 41.48
CA SER A 2 22.55 7.56 40.24
C SER A 2 21.20 6.90 40.43
N THR A 3 20.21 7.31 39.64
CA THR A 3 18.89 6.68 39.60
C THR A 3 18.70 6.11 38.21
N ALA A 4 18.90 4.79 38.13
CA ALA A 4 18.49 3.96 37.02
C ALA A 4 16.98 4.11 36.80
N ALA A 5 16.58 4.58 35.62
CA ALA A 5 15.19 4.52 35.18
C ALA A 5 14.88 3.07 34.78
N ALA A 6 14.14 2.38 35.64
CA ALA A 6 13.60 1.06 35.37
C ALA A 6 12.59 1.16 34.21
N ALA A 7 13.00 0.73 33.02
CA ALA A 7 12.08 0.47 31.92
C ALA A 7 11.31 -0.82 32.24
N ALA A 8 10.15 -0.67 32.87
CA ALA A 8 9.22 -1.75 33.10
C ALA A 8 8.74 -2.31 31.75
N GLY A 9 9.26 -3.46 31.36
CA GLY A 9 8.75 -4.28 30.27
C GLY A 9 7.31 -4.69 30.57
N ARG A 10 6.35 -3.99 29.98
CA ARG A 10 4.98 -4.49 29.85
C ARG A 10 4.95 -5.32 28.58
N GLY A 11 4.71 -6.62 28.75
CA GLY A 11 4.54 -7.59 27.67
C GLY A 11 3.45 -7.16 26.69
N LEU A 12 3.55 -7.66 25.46
CA LEU A 12 2.61 -7.41 24.38
C LEU A 12 1.17 -7.68 24.84
N LYS A 13 0.34 -6.65 24.95
CA LYS A 13 -1.11 -6.85 24.89
C LYS A 13 -1.43 -7.12 23.42
N SER A 14 -1.85 -8.35 23.13
CA SER A 14 -2.45 -8.68 21.84
C SER A 14 -3.55 -7.67 21.54
N VAL A 15 -3.55 -7.12 20.32
CA VAL A 15 -4.63 -6.28 19.81
C VAL A 15 -5.92 -7.08 19.90
N SER A 16 -6.82 -6.71 20.81
CA SER A 16 -8.14 -7.33 20.82
C SER A 16 -8.87 -6.86 19.57
N ARG A 17 -9.57 -7.76 18.86
CA ARG A 17 -10.45 -7.40 17.72
C ARG A 17 -11.49 -6.33 18.09
N ALA A 18 -11.73 -6.08 19.37
CA ALA A 18 -12.65 -5.05 19.86
C ALA A 18 -12.14 -3.61 19.72
N ALA A 19 -10.88 -3.39 19.30
CA ALA A 19 -10.34 -2.04 19.13
C ALA A 19 -10.73 -1.35 17.80
N PHE A 20 -11.32 -2.11 16.87
CA PHE A 20 -11.72 -1.61 15.56
C PHE A 20 -13.22 -1.79 15.34
N SER A 21 -13.89 -0.72 14.96
CA SER A 21 -15.27 -0.72 14.48
C SER A 21 -15.35 -0.12 13.07
N TRP A 22 -16.48 -0.31 12.38
CA TRP A 22 -16.74 0.29 11.08
C TRP A 22 -17.83 1.34 11.24
N LYS A 23 -17.55 2.58 10.79
CA LYS A 23 -18.54 3.66 10.84
C LYS A 23 -18.99 4.04 9.43
N PRO A 24 -20.30 4.32 9.24
CA PRO A 24 -20.78 4.91 7.99
C PRO A 24 -20.15 6.27 7.73
N THR A 25 -19.86 6.57 6.46
CA THR A 25 -19.27 7.86 6.06
C THR A 25 -20.29 8.85 5.51
N GLY A 26 -21.55 8.44 5.29
CA GLY A 26 -22.56 9.24 4.59
C GLY A 26 -22.28 9.40 3.09
N ARG A 27 -21.31 8.67 2.52
CA ARG A 27 -20.93 8.72 1.11
C ARG A 27 -21.13 7.36 0.45
N ALA A 28 -21.53 7.34 -0.81
CA ALA A 28 -21.56 6.12 -1.61
C ALA A 28 -20.14 5.68 -1.95
N GLN A 29 -19.91 4.36 -1.98
CA GLN A 29 -18.67 3.79 -2.48
C GLN A 29 -18.38 4.27 -3.91
N GLN A 30 -17.12 4.50 -4.23
CA GLN A 30 -16.68 4.94 -5.55
C GLN A 30 -15.97 3.82 -6.31
N THR A 31 -15.99 3.92 -7.63
CA THR A 31 -15.16 3.16 -8.56
C THR A 31 -14.64 4.09 -9.65
N LEU A 32 -13.82 3.58 -10.57
CA LEU A 32 -13.36 4.37 -11.72
C LEU A 32 -14.51 4.64 -12.69
N ALA A 33 -14.52 5.81 -13.32
CA ALA A 33 -15.52 6.13 -14.35
C ALA A 33 -15.16 5.52 -15.72
N ALA A 34 -13.88 5.25 -15.97
CA ALA A 34 -13.39 4.58 -17.17
C ALA A 34 -12.24 3.62 -16.84
N ALA A 35 -12.01 2.64 -17.72
CA ALA A 35 -10.86 1.76 -17.60
C ALA A 35 -9.56 2.48 -18.00
N VAL A 36 -8.46 2.18 -17.30
CA VAL A 36 -7.13 2.73 -17.58
C VAL A 36 -6.06 1.64 -17.43
N SER A 37 -5.01 1.71 -18.24
CA SER A 37 -3.90 0.74 -18.20
C SER A 37 -2.56 1.44 -18.01
N ARG A 38 -1.64 0.75 -17.34
CA ARG A 38 -0.21 1.09 -17.30
C ARG A 38 0.61 -0.18 -17.51
N SER A 39 1.68 -0.04 -18.28
CA SER A 39 2.62 -1.12 -18.56
C SER A 39 4.03 -0.68 -18.18
N GLY A 40 4.81 -1.59 -17.62
CA GLY A 40 6.16 -1.29 -17.18
C GLY A 40 6.88 -2.56 -16.76
N VAL A 41 8.05 -2.40 -16.16
CA VAL A 41 8.84 -3.52 -15.64
C VAL A 41 8.50 -3.74 -14.17
N GLY A 42 8.33 -4.99 -13.74
CA GLY A 42 8.22 -5.35 -12.32
C GLY A 42 9.58 -5.22 -11.64
N LEU A 43 9.62 -4.62 -10.44
CA LEU A 43 10.85 -4.37 -9.68
C LEU A 43 11.67 -5.65 -9.49
N HIS A 44 11.03 -6.70 -8.99
CA HIS A 44 11.71 -7.90 -8.53
C HIS A 44 11.85 -8.95 -9.63
N SER A 45 10.81 -9.14 -10.46
CA SER A 45 10.86 -10.09 -11.58
C SER A 45 11.75 -9.61 -12.72
N GLY A 46 11.81 -8.30 -12.99
CA GLY A 46 12.35 -7.77 -14.24
C GLY A 46 11.48 -8.06 -15.46
N ALA A 47 10.31 -8.69 -15.28
CA ALA A 47 9.39 -8.98 -16.36
C ALA A 47 8.56 -7.73 -16.70
N ARG A 48 8.21 -7.58 -17.98
CA ARG A 48 7.25 -6.54 -18.39
C ARG A 48 5.84 -7.01 -18.04
N ALA A 49 5.14 -6.20 -17.25
CA ALA A 49 3.76 -6.44 -16.85
C ALA A 49 2.86 -5.29 -17.28
N THR A 50 1.56 -5.57 -17.41
CA THR A 50 0.51 -4.57 -17.62
C THR A 50 -0.56 -4.75 -16.56
N ALA A 51 -0.87 -3.66 -15.85
CA ALA A 51 -2.01 -3.60 -14.96
C ALA A 51 -3.11 -2.74 -15.60
N ARG A 52 -4.29 -3.35 -15.76
CA ARG A 52 -5.51 -2.69 -16.26
C ARG A 52 -6.48 -2.51 -15.09
N LEU A 53 -6.75 -1.27 -14.75
CA LEU A 53 -7.72 -0.89 -13.72
C LEU A 53 -9.08 -0.72 -14.39
N LEU A 54 -10.08 -1.44 -13.91
CA LEU A 54 -11.44 -1.39 -14.41
C LEU A 54 -12.43 -0.99 -13.30
N PRO A 55 -13.54 -0.34 -13.67
CA PRO A 55 -14.67 -0.16 -12.76
C PRO A 55 -15.10 -1.51 -12.18
N ALA A 56 -15.49 -1.53 -10.91
CA ALA A 56 -16.01 -2.70 -10.21
C ALA A 56 -17.29 -2.34 -9.45
N ARG A 57 -18.08 -3.38 -9.15
CA ARG A 57 -19.39 -3.19 -8.51
C ARG A 57 -19.22 -2.79 -7.05
N ALA A 58 -20.23 -2.12 -6.52
CA ALA A 58 -20.28 -1.80 -5.10
C ALA A 58 -20.20 -3.09 -4.25
N GLY A 59 -19.39 -3.06 -3.20
CA GLY A 59 -19.19 -4.18 -2.29
C GLY A 59 -18.14 -5.20 -2.74
N GLU A 60 -17.57 -5.06 -3.94
CA GLU A 60 -16.49 -5.96 -4.39
C GLU A 60 -15.13 -5.60 -3.81
N GLY A 61 -14.95 -4.36 -3.36
CA GLY A 61 -13.66 -3.83 -2.92
C GLY A 61 -12.63 -3.76 -4.04
N ARG A 62 -11.36 -3.63 -3.64
CA ARG A 62 -10.21 -3.71 -4.55
C ARG A 62 -9.77 -5.16 -4.67
N TYR A 63 -9.56 -5.64 -5.89
CA TYR A 63 -9.06 -6.99 -6.11
C TYR A 63 -8.24 -7.07 -7.38
N PHE A 64 -7.33 -8.03 -7.39
CA PHE A 64 -6.49 -8.35 -8.53
C PHE A 64 -7.01 -9.60 -9.24
N VAL A 65 -6.83 -9.65 -10.55
CA VAL A 65 -7.06 -10.84 -11.37
C VAL A 65 -5.73 -11.19 -12.03
N VAL A 66 -5.15 -12.31 -11.61
CA VAL A 66 -3.89 -12.85 -12.14
C VAL A 66 -4.18 -14.25 -12.65
N GLU A 67 -3.89 -14.52 -13.92
CA GLU A 67 -4.18 -15.83 -14.55
C GLU A 67 -5.62 -16.30 -14.28
N GLU A 68 -6.60 -15.40 -14.50
CA GLU A 68 -8.04 -15.61 -14.28
C GLU A 68 -8.48 -15.79 -12.81
N ALA A 69 -7.53 -15.90 -11.87
CA ALA A 69 -7.82 -16.06 -10.45
C ALA A 69 -7.95 -14.70 -9.74
N ARG A 70 -8.99 -14.58 -8.91
CA ARG A 70 -9.23 -13.40 -8.06
C ARG A 70 -8.41 -13.45 -6.78
N VAL A 71 -7.72 -12.35 -6.49
CA VAL A 71 -6.97 -12.10 -5.24
C VAL A 71 -7.50 -10.81 -4.61
N ALA A 72 -8.26 -10.91 -3.52
CA ALA A 72 -8.80 -9.73 -2.84
C ALA A 72 -7.69 -8.94 -2.13
N ALA A 73 -7.74 -7.60 -2.19
CA ALA A 73 -6.80 -6.70 -1.53
C ALA A 73 -7.16 -6.53 -0.04
N GLU A 74 -7.00 -7.62 0.71
CA GLU A 74 -7.35 -7.71 2.12
C GLU A 74 -6.14 -8.16 2.95
N ALA A 75 -6.06 -7.70 4.20
CA ALA A 75 -4.96 -8.06 5.10
C ALA A 75 -4.84 -9.58 5.30
N GLY A 76 -5.95 -10.33 5.22
CA GLY A 76 -5.95 -11.80 5.32
C GLY A 76 -5.27 -12.52 4.15
N ASN A 77 -5.11 -11.85 3.01
CA ASN A 77 -4.42 -12.37 1.83
C ASN A 77 -2.96 -11.92 1.76
N ALA A 78 -2.50 -11.03 2.65
CA ALA A 78 -1.11 -10.58 2.67
C ALA A 78 -0.18 -11.71 3.13
N GLU A 79 0.86 -12.00 2.35
CA GLU A 79 1.85 -13.01 2.72
C GLU A 79 2.65 -12.54 3.94
N PRO A 80 2.76 -13.36 5.01
CA PRO A 80 3.51 -12.97 6.22
C PRO A 80 5.00 -12.72 5.98
N GLN A 81 5.56 -13.32 4.93
CA GLN A 81 6.95 -13.20 4.54
C GLN A 81 7.02 -12.73 3.09
N SER A 82 7.02 -11.41 2.91
CA SER A 82 7.18 -10.78 1.60
C SER A 82 8.33 -9.78 1.69
N PRO A 83 9.59 -10.23 1.50
CA PRO A 83 10.73 -9.33 1.58
C PRO A 83 10.65 -8.29 0.46
N LEU A 84 10.90 -7.02 0.83
CA LEU A 84 11.02 -5.86 -0.06
C LEU A 84 9.74 -5.35 -0.75
N CYS A 85 8.61 -6.03 -0.62
CA CYS A 85 7.33 -5.54 -1.16
C CYS A 85 6.13 -6.15 -0.43
N THR A 86 4.90 -5.68 -0.69
CA THR A 86 3.68 -6.38 -0.27
C THR A 86 3.24 -7.37 -1.34
N THR A 87 3.07 -8.64 -0.93
CA THR A 87 2.52 -9.71 -1.78
C THR A 87 1.17 -10.15 -1.25
N LEU A 88 0.19 -10.26 -2.14
CA LEU A 88 -1.12 -10.85 -1.83
C LEU A 88 -1.24 -12.22 -2.48
N ARG A 89 -1.90 -13.16 -1.81
CA ARG A 89 -2.20 -14.49 -2.32
C ARG A 89 -3.63 -14.92 -2.02
N SER A 90 -4.28 -15.54 -3.01
CA SER A 90 -5.58 -16.17 -2.83
C SER A 90 -5.41 -17.56 -2.21
N GLY A 91 -5.55 -17.65 -0.88
CA GLY A 91 -5.44 -18.90 -0.14
C GLY A 91 -4.06 -19.58 -0.21
N SER A 92 -3.94 -20.79 0.33
CA SER A 92 -2.68 -21.54 0.29
C SER A 92 -2.40 -22.04 -1.13
N GLY A 93 -1.28 -21.62 -1.72
CA GLY A 93 -0.86 -22.07 -3.06
C GLY A 93 -1.63 -21.49 -4.24
N GLY A 94 -2.63 -20.62 -4.03
CA GLY A 94 -3.34 -19.97 -5.14
C GLY A 94 -2.56 -18.83 -5.78
N ALA A 95 -3.22 -18.11 -6.69
CA ALA A 95 -2.62 -17.02 -7.43
C ALA A 95 -2.08 -15.92 -6.51
N ARG A 96 -0.98 -15.30 -6.93
CA ARG A 96 -0.28 -14.26 -6.19
C ARG A 96 -0.10 -13.00 -7.02
N VAL A 97 -0.01 -11.86 -6.34
CA VAL A 97 0.35 -10.58 -6.95
C VAL A 97 1.30 -9.83 -6.01
N ARG A 98 2.41 -9.35 -6.56
CA ARG A 98 3.51 -8.68 -5.84
C ARG A 98 3.52 -7.18 -6.12
N THR A 99 4.11 -6.42 -5.20
CA THR A 99 4.36 -4.98 -5.34
C THR A 99 3.07 -4.17 -5.49
N VAL A 100 2.03 -4.52 -4.71
CA VAL A 100 0.69 -3.89 -4.79
C VAL A 100 0.61 -2.53 -4.09
N GLU A 101 1.55 -2.22 -3.22
CA GLU A 101 1.49 -1.14 -2.22
C GLU A 101 1.36 0.26 -2.82
N HIS A 102 2.11 0.61 -3.88
CA HIS A 102 2.04 1.95 -4.48
C HIS A 102 0.68 2.19 -5.16
N LEU A 103 0.17 1.19 -5.88
CA LEU A 103 -1.14 1.24 -6.52
C LEU A 103 -2.26 1.33 -5.48
N LEU A 104 -2.22 0.50 -4.44
CA LEU A 104 -3.22 0.53 -3.37
C LEU A 104 -3.16 1.85 -2.57
N SER A 105 -1.97 2.42 -2.39
CA SER A 105 -1.78 3.74 -1.77
C SER A 105 -2.47 4.84 -2.59
N ALA A 106 -2.27 4.86 -3.91
CA ALA A 106 -2.93 5.83 -4.80
C ALA A 106 -4.45 5.66 -4.80
N MET A 107 -4.95 4.42 -4.85
CA MET A 107 -6.39 4.13 -4.77
C MET A 107 -7.02 4.61 -3.47
N GLU A 108 -6.34 4.41 -2.33
CA GLU A 108 -6.83 4.88 -1.03
C GLU A 108 -6.89 6.41 -0.97
N ALA A 109 -5.81 7.08 -1.36
CA ALA A 109 -5.72 8.53 -1.32
C ALA A 109 -6.76 9.22 -2.21
N PHE A 110 -7.13 8.59 -3.33
CA PHE A 110 -8.13 9.11 -4.27
C PHE A 110 -9.54 8.56 -4.02
N GLY A 111 -9.74 7.72 -3.01
CA GLY A 111 -11.05 7.21 -2.63
C GLY A 111 -11.65 6.21 -3.61
N VAL A 112 -10.84 5.43 -4.34
CA VAL A 112 -11.31 4.32 -5.16
C VAL A 112 -11.67 3.15 -4.25
N ASP A 113 -12.95 2.91 -3.98
CA ASP A 113 -13.36 1.83 -3.06
C ASP A 113 -13.44 0.47 -3.75
N ASN A 114 -13.94 0.45 -4.99
CA ASN A 114 -14.09 -0.75 -5.78
C ASN A 114 -13.26 -0.64 -7.05
N CYS A 115 -12.38 -1.61 -7.31
CA CYS A 115 -11.61 -1.67 -8.55
C CYS A 115 -11.20 -3.11 -8.85
N ARG A 116 -11.41 -3.53 -10.10
CA ARG A 116 -10.84 -4.76 -10.66
C ARG A 116 -9.50 -4.42 -11.29
N VAL A 117 -8.42 -5.02 -10.83
CA VAL A 117 -7.08 -4.84 -11.40
C VAL A 117 -6.65 -6.11 -12.10
N GLU A 118 -6.69 -6.12 -13.43
CA GLU A 118 -6.18 -7.25 -14.19
C GLU A 118 -4.68 -7.09 -14.41
N VAL A 119 -3.93 -8.14 -14.10
CA VAL A 119 -2.48 -8.18 -14.26
C VAL A 119 -2.13 -9.20 -15.33
N SER A 120 -1.30 -8.79 -16.29
CA SER A 120 -0.84 -9.64 -17.39
C SER A 120 0.66 -9.46 -17.61
N GLY A 121 1.32 -10.47 -18.18
CA GLY A 121 2.78 -10.50 -18.39
C GLY A 121 3.59 -10.95 -17.16
N GLY A 122 2.92 -11.25 -16.05
CA GLY A 122 3.54 -11.73 -14.81
C GLY A 122 2.60 -11.62 -13.61
N ASP A 123 3.18 -11.73 -12.42
CA ASP A 123 2.51 -11.72 -11.12
C ASP A 123 2.90 -10.50 -10.26
N GLU A 124 3.30 -9.41 -10.91
CA GLU A 124 3.86 -8.23 -10.26
C GLU A 124 3.33 -6.97 -10.93
N ILE A 125 2.90 -6.00 -10.12
CA ILE A 125 2.46 -4.70 -10.62
C ILE A 125 3.67 -3.95 -11.20
N PRO A 126 3.53 -3.31 -12.39
CA PRO A 126 4.64 -2.56 -12.96
C PRO A 126 5.06 -1.43 -12.01
N LEU A 127 6.37 -1.28 -11.81
CA LEU A 127 6.93 -0.33 -10.84
C LEU A 127 6.81 1.12 -11.31
N LEU A 128 6.77 1.34 -12.63
CA LEU A 128 6.75 2.66 -13.26
C LEU A 128 8.00 3.47 -12.87
N ASP A 129 7.86 4.72 -12.46
CA ASP A 129 8.94 5.54 -11.92
C ASP A 129 9.37 5.17 -10.49
N GLY A 130 8.75 4.16 -9.86
CA GLY A 130 9.01 3.77 -8.48
C GLY A 130 8.22 4.53 -7.43
N SER A 131 7.34 5.44 -7.83
CA SER A 131 6.45 6.18 -6.95
C SER A 131 4.98 5.78 -7.19
N ALA A 132 4.05 6.55 -6.62
CA ALA A 132 2.62 6.42 -6.91
C ALA A 132 2.11 7.47 -7.91
N GLN A 133 2.99 8.36 -8.41
CA GLN A 133 2.62 9.52 -9.23
C GLN A 133 1.88 9.12 -10.52
N GLU A 134 2.42 8.17 -11.27
CA GLU A 134 1.78 7.73 -12.52
C GLU A 134 0.43 7.02 -12.29
N TRP A 135 0.26 6.39 -11.11
CA TRP A 135 -1.03 5.81 -10.69
C TRP A 135 -2.04 6.89 -10.35
N VAL A 136 -1.62 7.94 -9.64
CA VAL A 136 -2.44 9.12 -9.37
C VAL A 136 -2.93 9.76 -10.65
N GLU A 137 -2.04 9.94 -11.64
CA GLU A 137 -2.40 10.50 -12.94
C GLU A 137 -3.38 9.61 -13.70
N ALA A 138 -3.17 8.28 -13.66
CA ALA A 138 -4.08 7.32 -14.26
C ALA A 138 -5.49 7.37 -13.64
N ILE A 139 -5.59 7.36 -12.30
CA ILE A 139 -6.86 7.40 -11.57
C ILE A 139 -7.57 8.74 -11.80
N ARG A 140 -6.83 9.85 -11.70
CA ARG A 140 -7.38 11.20 -11.92
C ARG A 140 -7.89 11.36 -13.36
N GLY A 141 -7.15 10.86 -14.35
CA GLY A 141 -7.55 10.89 -15.76
C GLY A 141 -8.74 9.98 -16.08
N ALA A 142 -8.86 8.83 -15.41
CA ALA A 142 -10.01 7.94 -15.53
C ALA A 142 -11.28 8.52 -14.89
N GLY A 143 -11.12 9.36 -13.85
CA GLY A 143 -12.22 9.92 -13.08
C GLY A 143 -12.88 8.88 -12.15
N LEU A 144 -13.77 9.37 -11.28
CA LEU A 144 -14.51 8.54 -10.34
C LEU A 144 -16.01 8.66 -10.57
N CYS A 145 -16.73 7.59 -10.28
CA CYS A 145 -18.18 7.58 -10.20
C CYS A 145 -18.64 6.74 -9.01
N ALA A 146 -19.89 6.93 -8.59
CA ALA A 146 -20.49 6.07 -7.58
C ALA A 146 -20.60 4.64 -8.13
N ALA A 147 -20.11 3.68 -7.35
CA ALA A 147 -20.25 2.26 -7.68
C ALA A 147 -21.69 1.81 -7.42
N GLU A 148 -22.21 0.97 -8.30
CA GLU A 148 -23.50 0.31 -8.16
C GLU A 148 -23.29 -1.21 -8.07
N ASP A 149 -24.12 -1.89 -7.30
CA ASP A 149 -24.14 -3.34 -7.24
C ASP A 149 -24.87 -3.95 -8.47
N ILE A 150 -25.11 -5.27 -8.45
CA ILE A 150 -25.79 -5.94 -9.57
C ILE A 150 -27.24 -5.47 -9.77
N GLY A 151 -27.88 -4.91 -8.75
CA GLY A 151 -29.24 -4.39 -8.76
C GLY A 151 -29.33 -2.88 -9.03
N GLY A 152 -28.21 -2.21 -9.31
CA GLY A 152 -28.18 -0.76 -9.51
C GLY A 152 -28.22 0.05 -8.20
N GLN A 153 -27.99 -0.59 -7.04
CA GLN A 153 -27.99 0.10 -5.75
C GLN A 153 -26.60 0.58 -5.38
N LYS A 154 -26.53 1.78 -4.79
CA LYS A 154 -25.30 2.33 -4.21
C LYS A 154 -25.15 1.82 -2.79
N LEU A 155 -23.96 1.31 -2.46
CA LEU A 155 -23.64 0.94 -1.08
C LEU A 155 -22.93 2.08 -0.36
N GLU A 156 -23.20 2.23 0.93
CA GLU A 156 -22.53 3.20 1.76
C GLU A 156 -21.07 2.79 2.01
N LYS A 157 -20.14 3.75 1.90
CA LYS A 157 -18.74 3.55 2.27
C LYS A 157 -18.64 3.53 3.78
N LEU A 158 -18.00 2.49 4.30
CA LEU A 158 -17.61 2.38 5.70
C LEU A 158 -16.14 2.79 5.85
N ALA A 159 -15.83 3.48 6.95
CA ALA A 159 -14.46 3.78 7.34
C ALA A 159 -14.11 3.02 8.63
N PRO A 160 -12.89 2.49 8.77
CA PRO A 160 -12.45 1.94 10.04
C PRO A 160 -12.38 3.05 11.08
N LYS A 161 -12.82 2.74 12.29
CA LYS A 161 -12.76 3.60 13.47
C LYS A 161 -11.98 2.87 14.55
N ILE A 162 -11.03 3.58 15.14
CA ILE A 162 -10.23 3.11 16.27
C ILE A 162 -10.84 3.73 17.52
N ASP A 163 -11.33 2.87 18.41
CA ASP A 163 -12.01 3.31 19.64
C ASP A 163 -11.04 3.42 20.83
N GLU A 164 -9.94 2.66 20.80
CA GLU A 164 -8.88 2.69 21.81
C GLU A 164 -7.49 2.62 21.16
N PRO A 165 -6.42 3.15 21.79
CA PRO A 165 -5.07 3.06 21.25
C PRO A 165 -4.63 1.60 21.02
N VAL A 166 -4.10 1.34 19.83
CA VAL A 166 -3.53 0.06 19.42
C VAL A 166 -2.07 0.28 19.08
N TYR A 167 -1.17 -0.58 19.56
CA TYR A 167 0.22 -0.54 19.15
C TYR A 167 0.83 -1.94 19.06
N LEU A 168 1.78 -2.08 18.15
CA LEU A 168 2.61 -3.25 17.99
C LEU A 168 4.06 -2.79 17.95
N ARG A 169 4.93 -3.51 18.65
CA ARG A 169 6.37 -3.28 18.63
C ARG A 169 7.07 -4.61 18.38
N LYS A 170 8.04 -4.60 17.49
CA LYS A 170 8.97 -5.69 17.24
C LYS A 170 10.36 -5.09 17.14
N ASP A 171 11.26 -5.53 18.02
CA ASP A 171 12.62 -5.00 18.11
C ASP A 171 12.62 -3.45 18.29
N ASP A 172 13.30 -2.72 17.41
CA ASP A 172 13.36 -1.25 17.37
C ASP A 172 12.21 -0.60 16.57
N CYS A 173 11.39 -1.41 15.88
CA CYS A 173 10.29 -0.96 15.06
C CYS A 173 8.96 -0.98 15.83
N PHE A 174 8.12 0.03 15.61
CA PHE A 174 6.75 0.05 16.14
C PHE A 174 5.76 0.67 15.16
N VAL A 175 4.50 0.27 15.30
CA VAL A 175 3.34 0.91 14.67
C VAL A 175 2.32 1.16 15.77
N ALA A 176 1.78 2.38 15.83
CA ALA A 176 0.74 2.75 16.77
C ALA A 176 -0.37 3.51 16.06
N ALA A 177 -1.59 3.29 16.51
CA ALA A 177 -2.78 3.96 16.01
C ALA A 177 -3.65 4.39 17.19
N PHE A 178 -4.11 5.64 17.14
CA PHE A 178 -4.86 6.28 18.22
C PHE A 178 -6.25 6.71 17.72
N PRO A 179 -7.27 6.74 18.60
CA PRO A 179 -8.56 7.30 18.25
C PRO A 179 -8.44 8.73 17.73
N SER A 180 -9.03 9.00 16.57
CA SER A 180 -9.03 10.33 15.95
C SER A 180 -10.26 10.51 15.06
N SER A 181 -10.74 11.74 14.94
CA SER A 181 -11.81 12.10 14.00
C SER A 181 -11.32 12.18 12.55
N GLN A 182 -10.00 12.32 12.35
CA GLN A 182 -9.33 12.44 11.05
C GLN A 182 -8.18 11.43 10.94
N ILE A 183 -7.86 11.02 9.72
CA ILE A 183 -6.68 10.17 9.47
C ILE A 183 -5.44 11.07 9.45
N HIS A 184 -4.59 10.88 10.44
CA HIS A 184 -3.29 11.51 10.57
C HIS A 184 -2.21 10.43 10.50
N ILE A 185 -1.23 10.62 9.62
CA ILE A 185 -0.15 9.66 9.37
C ILE A 185 1.15 10.31 9.78
N THR A 186 1.82 9.70 10.75
CA THR A 186 3.20 10.04 11.13
C THR A 186 4.08 8.83 10.85
N TYR A 187 5.16 9.05 10.10
CA TYR A 187 6.12 8.01 9.76
C TYR A 187 7.53 8.46 10.11
N GLY A 188 8.26 7.60 10.81
CA GLY A 188 9.65 7.83 11.21
C GLY A 188 10.56 6.80 10.58
N ILE A 189 11.74 7.24 10.14
CA ILE A 189 12.79 6.37 9.62
C ILE A 189 14.11 6.64 10.36
N ASP A 190 14.97 5.63 10.41
CA ASP A 190 16.34 5.74 10.92
C ASP A 190 17.28 4.87 10.07
N PHE A 191 18.06 5.51 9.21
CA PHE A 191 19.04 4.87 8.31
C PHE A 191 20.47 5.29 8.69
N PRO A 192 21.07 4.70 9.74
CA PRO A 192 22.40 5.09 10.21
C PRO A 192 23.52 4.80 9.20
N LYS A 193 23.28 3.85 8.28
CA LYS A 193 24.24 3.49 7.22
C LYS A 193 24.13 4.34 5.95
N ALA A 194 23.08 5.16 5.81
CA ALA A 194 22.94 6.14 4.73
C ALA A 194 22.78 7.53 5.34
N PRO A 195 23.88 8.23 5.66
CA PRO A 195 23.85 9.52 6.35
C PRO A 195 23.03 10.60 5.63
N ALA A 196 22.88 10.51 4.30
CA ALA A 196 22.04 11.39 3.51
C ALA A 196 20.54 11.28 3.87
N ILE A 197 20.11 10.13 4.41
CA ILE A 197 18.77 9.90 4.93
C ILE A 197 18.77 10.12 6.43
N GLY A 198 19.61 9.39 7.18
CA GLY A 198 19.68 9.49 8.63
C GLY A 198 18.34 9.22 9.32
N CYS A 199 18.06 9.97 10.40
CA CYS A 199 16.79 9.88 11.13
C CYS A 199 15.86 11.04 10.75
N GLN A 200 14.66 10.71 10.27
CA GLN A 200 13.68 11.70 9.84
C GLN A 200 12.27 11.32 10.29
N TRP A 201 11.43 12.34 10.43
CA TRP A 201 10.01 12.19 10.72
C TRP A 201 9.19 13.01 9.74
N PHE A 202 8.14 12.42 9.20
CA PHE A 202 7.15 13.07 8.36
C PHE A 202 5.76 12.90 8.98
N ASN A 203 4.97 13.97 8.97
CA ASN A 203 3.59 13.96 9.49
C ASN A 203 2.66 14.68 8.52
N THR A 204 1.47 14.14 8.32
CA THR A 204 0.48 14.71 7.41
C THR A 204 -0.92 14.16 7.62
N PHE A 205 -1.93 14.87 7.12
CA PHE A 205 -3.29 14.36 6.99
C PHE A 205 -3.44 13.57 5.68
N LEU A 206 -4.34 12.58 5.69
CA LEU A 206 -4.74 11.91 4.45
C LEU A 206 -5.73 12.79 3.69
N ASP A 207 -5.19 13.57 2.76
CA ASP A 207 -5.91 14.43 1.83
C ASP A 207 -5.36 14.21 0.41
N ALA A 208 -6.22 14.24 -0.61
CA ALA A 208 -5.83 13.89 -1.97
C ALA A 208 -4.83 14.88 -2.60
N ASP A 209 -4.95 16.19 -2.30
CA ASP A 209 -4.06 17.21 -2.84
C ASP A 209 -2.70 17.17 -2.13
N ILE A 210 -2.71 16.97 -0.81
CA ILE A 210 -1.47 16.75 -0.05
C ILE A 210 -0.78 15.46 -0.51
N TYR A 211 -1.52 14.36 -0.67
CA TYR A 211 -0.97 13.11 -1.16
C TYR A 211 -0.35 13.30 -2.54
N SER A 212 -1.06 13.91 -3.47
CA SER A 212 -0.58 14.14 -4.85
C SER A 212 0.70 14.97 -4.90
N SER A 213 0.83 15.97 -4.02
CA SER A 213 1.96 16.91 -4.07
C SER A 213 3.14 16.51 -3.19
N LYS A 214 2.92 15.73 -2.12
CA LYS A 214 3.95 15.42 -1.11
C LYS A 214 4.32 13.94 -1.01
N ILE A 215 3.40 13.04 -1.35
CA ILE A 215 3.58 11.59 -1.13
C ILE A 215 3.71 10.86 -2.46
N ALA A 216 2.78 11.09 -3.38
CA ALA A 216 2.73 10.41 -4.68
C ALA A 216 4.04 10.45 -5.47
N PRO A 217 4.80 11.57 -5.55
CA PRO A 217 6.06 11.62 -6.30
C PRO A 217 7.27 11.05 -5.54
N ALA A 218 7.11 10.61 -4.29
CA ALA A 218 8.20 10.02 -3.52
C ALA A 218 8.50 8.60 -4.05
N ARG A 219 9.62 8.46 -4.77
CA ARG A 219 10.07 7.18 -5.33
C ARG A 219 10.62 6.26 -4.24
N THR A 220 10.49 4.96 -4.45
CA THR A 220 11.19 3.93 -3.67
C THR A 220 12.72 4.10 -3.75
N PHE A 221 13.42 3.58 -2.75
CA PHE A 221 14.86 3.67 -2.68
C PHE A 221 15.49 2.40 -2.11
N CYS A 222 16.77 2.23 -2.38
CA CYS A 222 17.60 1.22 -1.73
C CYS A 222 18.95 1.79 -1.29
N ILE A 223 19.60 1.10 -0.36
CA ILE A 223 20.96 1.41 0.09
C ILE A 223 21.95 0.76 -0.88
N PHE A 224 22.94 1.52 -1.36
CA PHE A 224 23.87 1.09 -2.40
C PHE A 224 24.59 -0.21 -2.04
N GLU A 225 25.04 -0.35 -0.80
CA GLU A 225 25.77 -1.51 -0.28
C GLU A 225 24.92 -2.79 -0.28
N GLU A 226 23.60 -2.68 -0.34
CA GLU A 226 22.67 -3.81 -0.32
C GLU A 226 22.29 -4.28 -1.74
N VAL A 227 22.60 -3.47 -2.77
CA VAL A 227 22.20 -3.74 -4.16
C VAL A 227 22.76 -5.05 -4.68
N GLU A 228 24.07 -5.29 -4.53
CA GLU A 228 24.72 -6.51 -5.02
C GLU A 228 24.10 -7.75 -4.37
N LYS A 229 23.95 -7.73 -3.04
CA LYS A 229 23.34 -8.83 -2.28
C LYS A 229 21.90 -9.12 -2.74
N MET A 230 21.09 -8.08 -2.98
CA MET A 230 19.72 -8.26 -3.46
C MET A 230 19.69 -8.86 -4.87
N ARG A 231 20.57 -8.42 -5.76
CA ARG A 231 20.69 -8.96 -7.13
C ARG A 231 21.13 -10.43 -7.11
N ASP A 232 22.09 -10.78 -6.28
CA ASP A 232 22.57 -12.16 -6.11
C ASP A 232 21.49 -13.08 -5.54
N ALA A 233 20.60 -12.55 -4.70
CA ALA A 233 19.40 -13.24 -4.22
C ALA A 233 18.28 -13.32 -5.27
N GLY A 234 18.50 -12.83 -6.50
CA GLY A 234 17.51 -12.84 -7.58
C GLY A 234 16.38 -11.83 -7.40
N LEU A 235 16.56 -10.82 -6.55
CA LEU A 235 15.63 -9.71 -6.32
C LEU A 235 16.03 -8.50 -7.18
N ILE A 236 15.15 -7.49 -7.24
CA ILE A 236 15.36 -6.19 -7.90
C ILE A 236 15.86 -6.28 -9.36
N LYS A 237 15.50 -7.34 -10.09
CA LYS A 237 15.96 -7.59 -11.47
C LYS A 237 15.53 -6.51 -12.46
N GLY A 238 14.43 -5.81 -12.17
CA GLY A 238 13.92 -4.67 -12.94
C GLY A 238 14.32 -3.30 -12.39
N GLY A 239 15.12 -3.26 -11.31
CA GLY A 239 15.55 -2.01 -10.69
C GLY A 239 16.53 -1.22 -11.56
N SER A 240 16.32 0.08 -11.66
CA SER A 240 17.16 1.03 -12.39
C SER A 240 17.06 2.43 -11.76
N LEU A 241 17.95 3.35 -12.15
CA LEU A 241 17.88 4.74 -11.68
C LEU A 241 16.64 5.51 -12.18
N GLU A 242 15.97 4.97 -13.21
CA GLU A 242 14.70 5.52 -13.71
C GLU A 242 13.56 5.23 -12.72
N ASN A 243 13.63 4.13 -11.97
CA ASN A 243 12.52 3.62 -11.16
C ASN A 243 12.85 3.40 -9.68
N ALA A 244 14.06 3.72 -9.23
CA ALA A 244 14.44 3.69 -7.83
C ALA A 244 15.57 4.69 -7.56
N MET A 245 15.56 5.29 -6.38
CA MET A 245 16.71 6.05 -5.89
C MET A 245 17.73 5.10 -5.24
N VAL A 246 19.02 5.37 -5.44
CA VAL A 246 20.09 4.60 -4.82
C VAL A 246 20.87 5.52 -3.90
N CYS A 247 20.78 5.25 -2.60
CA CYS A 247 21.32 6.10 -1.55
C CYS A 247 22.66 5.54 -1.05
N ARG A 248 23.63 6.44 -0.85
CA ARG A 248 24.93 6.19 -0.20
C ARG A 248 24.99 6.91 1.14
#